data_AF-T1UAR2-F1
#
_entry.id   AF-T1UAR2-F1
#
_cell.length_a   1.000
_cell.length_b   1.000
_cell.length_c   1.000
_cell.angle_alpha   90.00
_cell.angle_beta   90.00
_cell.angle_gamma   90.00
#
_symmetry.space_group_name_H-M   'P 1'
#
loop_
_entity.id
_entity.type
_entity.pdbx_description
1 polymer ?
#
loop_
_entity_poly.entity_id
_entity_poly.type
_entity_poly.pdbx_seq_one_letter_code
_entity_poly.pdbx_strand_id
1 'polypeptide(L)'
;MNETLEQFKKNQERNQEILKKLLNFIKTGEKYGINIEDSFKDKIRNAMENVGDQKLKVALVGGFSEGKTSIAAAWIERLDNSMKINHKESSDEVKVYDIDGKIELVDTPGLFGFEKKNTMTAR
;
A
#
# COMPACT_ATOMS: atom_id res chain seq x y z
N MET A 1 8.60 -12.85 -3.61
CA MET A 1 7.45 -12.37 -2.81
C MET A 1 7.82 -12.24 -1.33
N ASN A 2 8.32 -13.32 -0.71
CA ASN A 2 8.92 -13.24 0.63
C ASN A 2 9.99 -12.13 0.70
N GLU A 3 10.84 -12.03 -0.32
CA GLU A 3 11.87 -10.99 -0.37
C GLU A 3 11.29 -9.56 -0.38
N THR A 4 10.26 -9.26 -1.18
CA THR A 4 9.64 -7.92 -1.20
C THR A 4 9.02 -7.55 0.15
N LEU A 5 8.33 -8.50 0.78
CA LEU A 5 7.74 -8.30 2.11
C LEU A 5 8.82 -8.18 3.20
N GLU A 6 9.91 -8.96 3.10
CA GLU A 6 11.07 -8.86 3.99
C GLU A 6 11.77 -7.52 3.86
N GLN A 7 11.99 -7.03 2.64
CA GLN A 7 12.57 -5.71 2.39
C GLN A 7 11.66 -4.60 2.93
N PHE A 8 10.34 -4.74 2.76
CA PHE A 8 9.37 -3.81 3.34
C PHE A 8 9.49 -3.76 4.87
N LYS A 9 9.55 -4.91 5.55
CA LYS A 9 9.76 -4.99 7.00
C LYS A 9 11.09 -4.37 7.44
N LYS A 10 12.19 -4.67 6.74
CA LYS A 10 13.50 -4.04 7.01
C LYS A 10 13.45 -2.52 6.87
N ASN A 11 12.71 -2.01 5.89
CA ASN A 11 12.50 -0.58 5.72
C ASN A 11 11.66 0.02 6.85
N GLN A 12 10.63 -0.67 7.34
CA GLN A 12 9.86 -0.24 8.51
C GLN A 12 10.75 -0.13 9.75
N GLU A 13 11.55 -1.16 10.05
CA GLU A 13 12.50 -1.16 11.17
C GLU A 13 13.50 0.00 11.06
N ARG A 14 14.10 0.18 9.88
CA ARG A 14 15.03 1.28 9.62
C ARG A 14 14.37 2.66 9.80
N ASN A 15 13.14 2.82 9.34
CA ASN A 15 12.40 4.08 9.50
C ASN A 15 12.10 4.36 10.97
N GLN A 16 11.73 3.33 11.75
CA GLN A 16 11.54 3.48 13.20
C GLN A 16 12.84 3.90 13.90
N GLU A 17 13.98 3.33 13.53
CA GLU A 17 15.28 3.74 14.08
C GLU A 17 15.62 5.19 13.76
N ILE A 18 15.37 5.64 12.53
CA ILE A 18 15.61 7.02 12.10
C ILE A 18 14.73 7.99 12.89
N LEU A 19 13.44 7.68 13.06
CA LEU A 19 12.52 8.50 13.84
C LEU A 19 12.93 8.57 15.32
N LYS A 20 13.39 7.46 15.92
CA LYS A 20 13.96 7.44 17.27
C LYS A 20 15.18 8.35 17.38
N LYS A 21 16.09 8.30 16.41
CA LYS A 21 17.28 9.17 16.37
C LYS A 21 16.89 10.64 16.25
N LEU A 22 15.93 10.97 15.40
CA LEU A 22 15.42 12.34 15.24
C LEU A 22 14.78 12.86 16.54
N LEU A 23 13.95 12.06 17.19
CA LEU A 23 13.33 12.42 18.47
C LEU A 23 14.39 12.68 19.55
N ASN A 24 15.44 11.86 19.62
CA ASN A 24 16.54 12.06 20.56
C ASN A 24 17.35 13.33 20.25
N PHE A 25 17.59 13.62 18.98
CA PHE A 25 18.29 14.83 18.55
C PHE A 25 17.53 16.09 18.99
N ILE A 26 16.22 16.12 18.76
CA ILE A 26 15.32 17.22 19.16
C ILE A 26 15.32 17.41 20.68
N LYS A 27 15.12 16.34 21.45
CA LYS A 27 15.19 16.38 22.92
C LYS A 27 16.55 16.87 23.43
N THR A 28 17.62 16.61 22.68
CA THR A 28 18.95 17.11 23.01
C THR A 28 19.02 18.61 22.78
N GLY A 29 18.50 19.12 21.66
CA GLY A 29 18.39 20.55 21.39
C GLY A 29 17.63 21.32 22.48
N GLU A 30 16.52 20.76 22.98
CA GLU A 30 15.75 21.35 24.11
C GLU A 30 16.60 21.53 25.37
N LYS A 31 17.49 20.57 25.68
CA LYS A 31 18.42 20.68 26.82
C LYS A 31 19.42 21.83 26.67
N TYR A 32 19.72 22.24 25.44
CA TYR A 32 20.58 23.39 25.14
C TYR A 32 19.80 24.71 25.00
N GLY A 33 18.52 24.74 25.39
CA GLY A 33 17.70 25.94 25.34
C GLY A 33 17.10 26.26 23.98
N ILE A 34 17.18 25.32 23.02
CA ILE A 34 16.50 25.47 21.73
C ILE A 34 15.01 25.20 21.94
N ASN A 35 14.17 26.20 21.66
CA ASN A 35 12.73 26.01 21.71
C ASN A 35 12.26 25.20 20.51
N ILE A 36 11.53 24.11 20.75
CA ILE A 36 10.98 23.26 19.70
C ILE A 36 9.49 23.09 19.96
N GLU A 37 8.69 23.36 18.93
CA GLU A 37 7.23 23.28 19.02
C GLU A 37 6.75 21.87 19.40
N ASP A 38 5.81 21.80 20.33
CA ASP A 38 5.17 20.53 20.72
C ASP A 38 4.50 19.82 19.54
N SER A 39 3.91 20.60 18.62
CA SER A 39 3.30 20.10 17.39
C SER A 39 4.27 19.27 16.54
N PHE A 40 5.57 19.61 16.55
CA PHE A 40 6.59 18.90 15.80
C PHE A 40 6.99 17.59 16.47
N LYS A 41 7.06 17.58 17.81
CA LYS A 41 7.29 16.35 18.59
C LYS A 41 6.13 15.37 18.39
N ASP A 42 4.91 15.87 18.35
CA ASP A 42 3.71 15.04 18.13
C ASP A 42 3.68 14.44 16.72
N LYS A 43 4.07 15.20 15.70
CA LYS A 43 4.24 14.65 14.33
C LYS A 43 5.20 13.47 14.29
N ILE A 44 6.31 13.54 15.02
CA ILE A 44 7.30 12.44 15.08
C ILE A 44 6.74 11.24 15.83
N ARG A 45 6.05 11.45 16.96
CA ARG A 45 5.39 10.36 17.71
C ARG A 45 4.34 9.66 16.85
N ASN A 46 3.47 10.42 16.20
CA ASN A 46 2.46 9.89 15.29
C ASN A 46 3.11 9.11 14.14
N ALA A 47 4.21 9.60 13.56
CA ALA A 47 4.93 8.86 12.53
C ALA A 47 5.51 7.53 13.07
N MET A 48 6.03 7.52 14.30
CA MET A 48 6.56 6.30 14.93
C MET A 48 5.47 5.24 15.17
N GLU A 49 4.29 5.66 15.65
CA GLU A 49 3.14 4.77 15.85
C GLU A 49 2.66 4.18 14.52
N ASN A 50 2.53 5.02 13.48
CA ASN A 50 1.97 4.60 12.20
C ASN A 50 2.89 3.68 11.38
N VAL A 51 4.21 3.74 11.53
CA VAL A 51 5.13 2.93 10.69
C VAL A 51 5.02 1.43 10.99
N GLY A 52 4.73 1.04 12.24
CA GLY A 52 4.65 -0.37 12.66
C GLY A 52 3.44 -1.12 12.12
N ASP A 53 2.31 -0.43 11.95
CA ASP A 53 1.02 -1.05 11.60
C ASP A 53 0.73 -1.03 10.09
N GLN A 54 1.67 -0.50 9.28
CA GLN A 54 1.49 -0.43 7.83
C GLN A 54 1.64 -1.80 7.17
N LYS A 55 0.69 -2.11 6.29
CA LYS A 55 0.74 -3.24 5.35
C LYS A 55 1.46 -2.82 4.06
N LEU A 56 2.06 -3.79 3.38
CA LEU A 56 2.63 -3.55 2.05
C LEU A 56 1.47 -3.32 1.07
N LYS A 57 1.34 -2.11 0.54
CA LYS A 57 0.32 -1.79 -0.47
C LYS A 57 0.89 -1.99 -1.88
N VAL A 58 0.20 -2.79 -2.70
CA VAL A 58 0.58 -3.02 -4.10
C VAL A 58 -0.60 -2.66 -5.00
N ALA A 59 -0.42 -1.73 -5.92
CA ALA A 59 -1.46 -1.35 -6.87
C ALA A 59 -1.18 -1.96 -8.25
N LEU A 60 -2.17 -2.62 -8.84
CA LEU A 60 -2.13 -3.12 -10.20
C LEU A 60 -2.71 -2.08 -11.14
N VAL A 61 -1.88 -1.51 -12.00
CA VAL A 61 -2.23 -0.45 -12.95
C VAL A 61 -1.97 -0.91 -14.39
N GLY A 62 -2.81 -0.48 -15.33
CA GLY A 62 -2.75 -0.90 -16.74
C GLY A 62 -4.06 -0.65 -17.50
N GLY A 63 -4.05 -0.83 -18.81
CA GLY A 63 -5.20 -0.70 -19.69
C GLY A 63 -6.32 -1.72 -19.43
N PHE A 64 -7.49 -1.51 -20.04
CA PHE A 64 -8.59 -2.48 -19.97
C PHE A 64 -8.16 -3.81 -20.59
N SER A 65 -8.64 -4.92 -20.01
CA SER A 65 -8.38 -6.28 -20.53
C SER A 65 -6.91 -6.74 -20.57
N GLU A 66 -6.01 -6.11 -19.81
CA GLU A 66 -4.60 -6.54 -19.66
C GLU A 66 -4.38 -7.64 -18.59
N GLY A 67 -5.46 -8.25 -18.09
CA GLY A 67 -5.36 -9.34 -17.11
C GLY A 67 -5.01 -8.92 -15.68
N LYS A 68 -5.22 -7.65 -15.30
CA LYS A 68 -4.96 -7.14 -13.93
C LYS A 68 -5.66 -7.96 -12.85
N THR A 69 -6.96 -8.19 -13.01
CA THR A 69 -7.76 -9.00 -12.09
C THR A 69 -7.30 -10.46 -12.06
N SER A 70 -6.86 -11.00 -13.20
CA SER A 70 -6.32 -12.37 -13.28
C SER A 70 -4.98 -12.50 -12.54
N ILE A 71 -4.09 -11.50 -12.66
CA ILE A 71 -2.85 -11.44 -11.88
C ILE A 71 -3.16 -11.31 -10.40
N ALA A 72 -4.15 -10.48 -10.03
CA ALA A 72 -4.56 -10.33 -8.64
C ALA A 72 -5.03 -11.65 -8.03
N ALA A 73 -5.93 -12.35 -8.73
CA ALA A 73 -6.44 -13.66 -8.34
C ALA A 73 -5.31 -14.69 -8.17
N ALA A 74 -4.42 -14.80 -9.15
CA ALA A 74 -3.29 -15.73 -9.09
C ALA A 74 -2.29 -15.41 -7.96
N TRP A 75 -2.13 -14.12 -7.61
CA TRP A 75 -1.32 -13.71 -6.48
C TRP A 75 -1.96 -14.09 -5.15
N ILE A 76 -3.28 -13.89 -5.01
CA ILE A 76 -4.03 -14.24 -3.81
C ILE A 76 -4.03 -15.75 -3.61
N GLU A 77 -4.35 -16.54 -4.64
CA GLU A 77 -4.36 -18.02 -4.56
C GLU A 77 -2.99 -18.61 -4.19
N ARG A 78 -1.89 -18.00 -4.65
CA ARG A 78 -0.53 -18.41 -4.26
C ARG A 78 -0.17 -18.07 -2.82
N LEU A 79 -0.87 -17.12 -2.21
CA LEU A 79 -0.61 -16.65 -0.85
C LEU A 79 -1.62 -17.22 0.16
N ASP A 80 -2.79 -17.66 -0.30
CA ASP A 80 -3.84 -18.31 0.48
C ASP A 80 -4.48 -19.45 -0.32
N ASN A 81 -4.18 -20.70 0.08
CA ASN A 81 -4.66 -21.92 -0.59
C ASN A 81 -6.17 -22.18 -0.43
N SER A 82 -6.90 -21.32 0.30
CA SER A 82 -8.31 -21.56 0.67
C SER A 82 -9.34 -20.88 -0.24
N MET A 83 -8.92 -20.00 -1.16
CA MET A 83 -9.84 -19.19 -1.96
C MET A 83 -10.19 -19.82 -3.32
N LYS A 84 -11.49 -19.94 -3.63
CA LYS A 84 -12.01 -20.26 -4.96
C LYS A 84 -12.53 -18.97 -5.61
N ILE A 85 -11.88 -18.48 -6.66
CA ILE A 85 -12.26 -17.21 -7.29
C ILE A 85 -13.20 -17.47 -8.47
N ASN A 86 -14.39 -16.84 -8.42
CA ASN A 86 -15.33 -16.82 -9.54
C ASN A 86 -14.93 -15.65 -10.47
N HIS A 87 -14.33 -15.98 -11.61
CA HIS A 87 -13.79 -15.02 -12.57
C HIS A 87 -14.92 -14.20 -13.21
N LYS A 88 -15.00 -12.91 -12.90
CA LYS A 88 -15.74 -11.93 -13.69
C LYS A 88 -14.80 -10.79 -14.05
N GLU A 89 -14.40 -10.76 -15.32
CA GLU A 89 -13.53 -9.72 -15.86
C GLU A 89 -14.21 -8.35 -15.80
N SER A 90 -13.41 -7.33 -15.45
CA SER A 90 -13.76 -5.91 -15.47
C SER A 90 -14.85 -5.48 -14.47
N SER A 91 -14.42 -5.03 -13.29
CA SER A 91 -15.22 -4.09 -12.50
C SER A 91 -14.72 -2.68 -12.74
N ASP A 92 -15.63 -1.74 -12.99
CA ASP A 92 -15.36 -0.30 -13.10
C ASP A 92 -14.99 0.36 -11.75
N GLU A 93 -14.54 -0.43 -10.78
CA GLU A 93 -14.32 -0.03 -9.39
C GLU A 93 -12.96 -0.49 -8.87
N VAL A 94 -12.40 0.28 -7.95
CA VAL A 94 -11.20 -0.10 -7.20
C VAL A 94 -11.54 -1.20 -6.21
N LYS A 95 -10.82 -2.31 -6.24
CA LYS A 95 -10.96 -3.41 -5.28
C LYS A 95 -9.69 -3.54 -4.44
N VAL A 96 -9.86 -3.71 -3.14
CA VAL A 96 -8.75 -3.92 -2.19
C VAL A 96 -8.90 -5.31 -1.57
N TYR A 97 -7.84 -6.10 -1.66
CA TYR A 97 -7.75 -7.43 -1.08
C TYR A 97 -6.72 -7.42 0.06
N ASP A 98 -7.14 -7.84 1.24
CA ASP A 98 -6.24 -8.08 2.38
C ASP A 98 -5.71 -9.51 2.29
N ILE A 99 -4.39 -9.65 2.26
CA ILE A 99 -3.72 -10.94 2.17
C ILE A 99 -2.92 -11.15 3.47
N ASP A 100 -3.41 -12.11 4.27
CA ASP A 100 -2.78 -12.56 5.53
C ASP A 100 -2.47 -11.41 6.50
N GLY A 101 -3.25 -10.32 6.48
CA GLY A 101 -3.04 -9.14 7.32
C GLY A 101 -1.74 -8.38 7.03
N LYS A 102 -1.02 -8.70 5.96
CA LYS A 102 0.34 -8.20 5.68
C LYS A 102 0.43 -7.38 4.40
N ILE A 103 -0.41 -7.68 3.41
CA ILE A 103 -0.40 -7.04 2.08
C ILE A 103 -1.80 -6.55 1.77
N GLU A 104 -1.89 -5.33 1.23
CA GLU A 104 -3.11 -4.80 0.60
C GLU A 104 -2.89 -4.73 -0.90
N LEU A 105 -3.54 -5.63 -1.65
CA LEU A 105 -3.50 -5.63 -3.10
C LEU A 105 -4.67 -4.80 -3.64
N VAL A 106 -4.35 -3.78 -4.42
CA VAL A 106 -5.31 -2.83 -4.97
C VAL A 106 -5.44 -3.08 -6.48
N ASP A 107 -6.54 -3.71 -6.89
CA ASP A 107 -6.91 -3.85 -8.30
C ASP A 107 -7.62 -2.57 -8.74
N THR A 108 -7.08 -1.90 -9.76
CA THR A 108 -7.58 -0.60 -10.23
C THR A 108 -8.30 -0.75 -11.57
N PRO A 109 -9.32 0.10 -11.86
CA PRO A 109 -9.93 0.14 -13.18
C PRO A 109 -8.92 0.39 -14.29
N GLY A 110 -9.26 -0.02 -15.52
CA GLY A 110 -8.46 0.32 -16.70
C GLY A 110 -8.33 1.83 -16.86
N LEU A 111 -7.13 2.31 -17.21
CA LEU A 111 -6.93 3.73 -17.50
C LEU A 111 -7.72 4.11 -18.76
N PHE A 112 -8.66 5.05 -18.62
CA PHE A 112 -9.52 5.57 -19.68
C PHE A 112 -8.72 6.40 -20.70
N GLY A 113 -8.01 5.69 -21.58
CA GLY A 113 -7.32 6.25 -22.74
C GLY A 113 -7.15 5.25 -23.89
N PHE A 114 -7.51 3.97 -23.67
CA PHE A 114 -7.19 2.87 -24.59
C PHE A 114 -8.39 2.16 -25.23
N GLU A 115 -9.65 2.45 -24.83
CA GLU A 115 -10.82 1.93 -25.54
C GLU A 115 -11.90 3.02 -25.76
N LYS A 116 -12.24 3.26 -27.02
CA LYS A 116 -13.47 3.94 -27.42
C LYS A 116 -14.65 3.10 -26.94
N LYS A 117 -15.55 3.67 -26.14
CA LYS A 117 -16.90 3.11 -25.96
C LYS A 117 -17.55 3.02 -27.35
N ASN A 118 -17.62 1.82 -27.94
CA ASN A 118 -18.60 1.54 -28.97
C ASN A 118 -19.97 1.49 -28.27
N THR A 119 -20.57 2.66 -28.06
CA THR A 119 -22.01 2.75 -27.85
C THR A 119 -22.69 2.22 -29.10
N MET A 120 -23.03 0.94 -29.12
CA MET A 120 -23.97 0.39 -30.10
C MET A 120 -25.33 1.04 -29.84
N THR A 121 -25.67 2.06 -30.60
CA THR A 121 -27.06 2.46 -30.84
C THR A 121 -27.73 1.34 -31.61
N ALA A 122 -28.64 0.61 -30.94
CA ALA A 122 -29.63 -0.23 -31.61
C ALA A 122 -30.55 0.69 -32.43
N ARG A 123 -30.70 0.39 -33.72
CA ARG A 123 -31.83 0.82 -34.54
C ARG A 123 -32.84 -0.31 -34.58
#